data_AF-A0A496ZSM1-F1
#
_entry.id   AF-A0A496ZSM1-F1
#
_cell.length_a   1.000
_cell.length_b   1.000
_cell.length_c   1.000
_cell.angle_alpha   90.00
_cell.angle_beta   90.00
_cell.angle_gamma   90.00
#
_symmetry.space_group_name_H-M   'P 1'
#
loop_
_entity.id
_entity.type
_entity.pdbx_description
1 polymer ?
#
loop_
_entity_poly.entity_id
_entity_poly.type
_entity_poly.pdbx_seq_one_letter_code
_entity_poly.pdbx_strand_id
1 'polypeptide(L)'
;GEEVVIDQGVLPWAIMETYQNLVTAFTEQNEKNILLYTSDLAHYIEDGSQPQHVILNYNGKLTDQPGIHGRYETDMIRNFEMEIREDMKLNPVEDIELDLKFVFDYISNSNSLSPIIFAADLQALKIAEDYNEKYYNILWFKTKYITKLQLNVASKVLASLIYSAWIDAGKNK
;
A
#
# COMPACT_ATOMS: atom_id res chain seq x y z
N GLY A 1 -13.48 11.11 21.03
CA GLY A 1 -12.02 11.23 20.86
C GLY A 1 -11.51 9.98 20.21
N GLU A 2 -11.46 8.88 20.97
CA GLU A 2 -11.12 7.54 20.48
C GLU A 2 -11.97 7.08 19.28
N GLU A 3 -13.29 7.23 19.34
CA GLU A 3 -14.18 6.88 18.22
C GLU A 3 -13.82 7.61 16.92
N VAL A 4 -13.38 8.87 17.00
CA VAL A 4 -12.97 9.65 15.83
C VAL A 4 -11.65 9.10 15.27
N VAL A 5 -10.71 8.70 16.12
CA VAL A 5 -9.43 8.11 15.66
C VAL A 5 -9.67 6.77 14.96
N ILE A 6 -10.55 5.93 15.51
CA ILE A 6 -10.90 4.64 14.90
C ILE A 6 -11.62 4.86 13.57
N ASP A 7 -12.58 5.80 13.51
CA ASP A 7 -13.33 6.12 12.30
C ASP A 7 -12.44 6.73 11.18
N GLN A 8 -11.43 7.51 11.55
CA GLN A 8 -10.47 8.07 10.59
C GLN A 8 -9.35 7.10 10.19
N GLY A 9 -9.28 5.92 10.81
CA GLY A 9 -8.30 4.88 10.54
C GLY A 9 -7.05 4.99 11.42
N VAL A 10 -6.46 3.82 11.71
CA VAL A 10 -5.33 3.68 12.66
C VAL A 10 -4.05 3.16 12.01
N LEU A 11 -3.99 3.13 10.68
CA LEU A 11 -2.88 2.54 9.91
C LEU A 11 -1.49 3.02 10.38
N PRO A 12 -1.25 4.32 10.65
CA PRO A 12 0.07 4.76 11.09
C PRO A 12 0.53 4.10 12.38
N TRP A 13 -0.37 3.95 13.35
CA TRP A 13 -0.08 3.34 14.64
C TRP A 13 0.02 1.81 14.53
N ALA A 14 -0.80 1.18 13.68
CA ALA A 14 -0.72 -0.24 13.41
C ALA A 14 0.65 -0.64 12.81
N ILE A 15 1.19 0.17 11.89
CA ILE A 15 2.54 -0.02 11.34
C ILE A 15 3.60 0.07 12.46
N MET A 16 3.55 1.13 13.27
CA MET A 16 4.50 1.34 14.37
C MET A 16 4.49 0.19 15.39
N GLU A 17 3.30 -0.22 15.83
CA GLU A 17 3.12 -1.29 16.81
C GLU A 17 3.60 -2.63 16.25
N THR A 18 3.22 -2.95 15.02
CA THR A 18 3.60 -4.23 14.38
C THR A 18 5.10 -4.30 14.13
N TYR A 19 5.75 -3.20 13.77
CA TYR A 19 7.21 -3.15 13.65
C TYR A 19 7.89 -3.44 15.00
N GLN A 20 7.42 -2.83 16.09
CA GLN A 20 8.01 -3.08 17.43
C GLN A 20 7.78 -4.52 17.90
N ASN A 21 6.62 -5.09 17.58
CA ASN A 21 6.34 -6.50 17.83
C ASN A 21 7.28 -7.42 17.02
N LEU A 22 7.59 -7.06 15.78
CA LEU A 22 8.56 -7.78 14.95
C LEU A 22 9.98 -7.67 15.50
N VAL A 23 10.43 -6.48 15.95
CA VAL A 23 11.73 -6.30 16.63
C VAL A 23 11.82 -7.22 17.84
N THR A 24 10.79 -7.22 18.70
CA THR A 24 10.72 -8.08 19.89
C THR A 24 10.81 -9.55 19.51
N ALA A 25 10.07 -9.98 18.49
CA ALA A 25 10.10 -11.37 18.02
C ALA A 25 11.49 -11.78 17.49
N PHE A 26 12.20 -10.88 16.80
CA PHE A 26 13.59 -11.12 16.40
C PHE A 26 14.55 -11.19 17.60
N THR A 27 14.39 -10.32 18.60
CA THR A 27 15.21 -10.36 19.83
C THR A 27 15.05 -11.68 20.57
N GLU A 28 13.80 -12.17 20.68
CA GLU A 28 13.45 -13.44 21.34
C GLU A 28 13.73 -14.68 20.48
N GLN A 29 14.08 -14.51 19.20
CA GLN A 29 14.22 -15.59 18.21
C GLN A 29 12.93 -16.45 18.10
N ASN A 30 11.76 -15.82 18.25
CA ASN A 30 10.48 -16.50 18.19
C ASN A 30 10.00 -16.59 16.72
N GLU A 31 10.36 -17.67 16.04
CA GLU A 31 10.06 -17.89 14.61
C GLU A 31 8.58 -17.73 14.26
N LYS A 32 7.67 -18.21 15.13
CA LYS A 32 6.22 -18.09 14.90
C LYS A 32 5.78 -16.63 14.88
N ASN A 33 6.25 -15.84 15.84
CA ASN A 33 5.91 -14.43 15.93
C ASN A 33 6.61 -13.60 14.84
N ILE A 34 7.83 -13.97 14.45
CA ILE A 34 8.51 -13.35 13.30
C ILE A 34 7.66 -13.49 12.04
N LEU A 35 7.18 -14.70 11.74
CA LEU A 35 6.31 -14.93 10.57
C LEU A 35 5.00 -14.13 10.67
N LEU A 36 4.33 -14.19 11.83
CA LEU A 36 3.08 -13.47 12.04
C LEU A 36 3.24 -11.97 11.84
N TYR A 37 4.17 -11.33 12.56
CA TYR A 37 4.33 -9.88 12.50
C TYR A 37 4.95 -9.42 11.18
N THR A 38 5.71 -10.26 10.48
CA THR A 38 6.14 -9.97 9.11
C THR A 38 4.93 -9.94 8.17
N SER A 39 4.00 -10.88 8.29
CA SER A 39 2.77 -10.90 7.47
C SER A 39 1.85 -9.72 7.78
N ASP A 40 1.66 -9.38 9.06
CA ASP A 40 0.86 -8.22 9.45
C ASP A 40 1.51 -6.91 8.97
N LEU A 41 2.83 -6.79 9.10
CA LEU A 41 3.56 -5.62 8.61
C LEU A 41 3.48 -5.52 7.08
N ALA A 42 3.58 -6.64 6.36
CA ALA A 42 3.39 -6.68 4.92
C ALA A 42 2.01 -6.16 4.53
N HIS A 43 0.95 -6.65 5.18
CA HIS A 43 -0.42 -6.20 4.93
C HIS A 43 -0.57 -4.68 5.13
N TYR A 44 -0.12 -4.15 6.27
CA TYR A 44 -0.26 -2.71 6.56
C TYR A 44 0.58 -1.82 5.63
N ILE A 45 1.80 -2.24 5.28
CA ILE A 45 2.60 -1.49 4.31
C ILE A 45 1.93 -1.56 2.93
N GLU A 46 1.50 -2.73 2.47
CA GLU A 46 0.86 -2.83 1.14
C GLU A 46 -0.42 -1.98 1.04
N ASP A 47 -1.26 -1.98 2.07
CA ASP A 47 -2.45 -1.10 2.14
C ASP A 47 -2.06 0.38 2.17
N GLY A 48 -1.03 0.77 2.93
CA GLY A 48 -0.53 2.15 2.95
C GLY A 48 -0.01 2.64 1.60
N SER A 49 0.45 1.71 0.76
CA SER A 49 0.87 1.97 -0.62
C SER A 49 -0.30 2.03 -1.61
N GLN A 50 -1.51 1.69 -1.22
CA GLN A 50 -2.68 1.79 -2.07
C GLN A 50 -3.31 3.19 -1.88
N PRO A 51 -3.28 4.08 -2.90
CA PRO A 51 -3.70 5.49 -2.73
C PRO A 51 -5.10 5.69 -2.15
N GLN A 52 -6.02 4.77 -2.44
CA GLN A 52 -7.41 4.77 -2.01
C GLN A 52 -7.60 4.28 -0.56
N HIS A 53 -6.65 3.56 0.04
CA HIS A 53 -6.73 3.14 1.46
C HIS A 53 -6.39 4.27 2.45
N VAL A 54 -5.85 5.38 1.94
CA VAL A 54 -5.37 6.52 2.75
C VAL A 54 -6.13 7.81 2.46
N ILE A 55 -7.40 7.70 2.02
CA ILE A 55 -8.31 8.81 1.74
C ILE A 55 -9.70 8.54 2.30
N LEU A 56 -10.47 9.61 2.56
CA LEU A 56 -11.88 9.48 2.92
C LEU A 56 -12.73 8.87 1.79
N ASN A 57 -12.41 9.18 0.53
CA ASN A 57 -13.17 8.71 -0.64
C ASN A 57 -12.73 7.31 -1.13
N TYR A 58 -12.40 6.39 -0.23
CA TYR A 58 -11.73 5.12 -0.53
C TYR A 58 -12.42 4.23 -1.58
N ASN A 59 -13.73 4.40 -1.79
CA ASN A 59 -14.51 3.65 -2.79
C ASN A 59 -15.32 4.55 -3.74
N GLY A 60 -14.87 5.80 -3.94
CA GLY A 60 -15.41 6.72 -4.94
C GLY A 60 -16.81 7.27 -4.67
N LYS A 61 -17.42 7.00 -3.51
CA LYS A 61 -18.79 7.44 -3.19
C LYS A 61 -18.95 8.98 -3.16
N LEU A 62 -17.91 9.72 -2.78
CA LEU A 62 -17.95 11.18 -2.70
C LEU A 62 -17.73 11.86 -4.05
N THR A 63 -17.41 11.10 -5.10
CA THR A 63 -17.15 11.60 -6.45
C THR A 63 -17.96 10.86 -7.51
N ASP A 64 -19.07 10.20 -7.11
CA ASP A 64 -19.97 9.44 -8.00
C ASP A 64 -19.29 8.30 -8.79
N GLN A 65 -18.31 7.65 -8.19
CA GLN A 65 -17.54 6.54 -8.75
C GLN A 65 -17.60 5.27 -7.90
N PRO A 66 -18.77 4.84 -7.39
CA PRO A 66 -18.86 3.70 -6.49
C PRO A 66 -18.24 2.45 -7.10
N GLY A 67 -17.43 1.72 -6.30
CA GLY A 67 -16.79 0.47 -6.72
C GLY A 67 -15.44 0.64 -7.41
N ILE A 68 -14.94 1.87 -7.59
CA ILE A 68 -13.62 2.10 -8.21
C ILE A 68 -12.48 1.42 -7.44
N HIS A 69 -12.62 1.26 -6.12
CA HIS A 69 -11.62 0.54 -5.33
C HIS A 69 -11.38 -0.88 -5.87
N GLY A 70 -12.45 -1.66 -6.03
CA GLY A 70 -12.36 -3.03 -6.55
C GLY A 70 -11.99 -3.08 -8.03
N ARG A 71 -12.48 -2.14 -8.85
CA ARG A 71 -12.12 -2.07 -10.27
C ARG A 71 -10.62 -1.83 -10.45
N TYR A 72 -10.03 -0.95 -9.64
CA TYR A 72 -8.61 -0.63 -9.68
C TYR A 72 -7.75 -1.73 -9.04
N GLU A 73 -8.04 -2.13 -7.81
CA GLU A 73 -7.18 -3.01 -7.01
C GLU A 73 -7.31 -4.49 -7.37
N THR A 74 -8.51 -4.94 -7.74
CA THR A 74 -8.78 -6.36 -7.97
C THR A 74 -8.87 -6.68 -9.46
N ASP A 75 -9.84 -6.07 -10.14
CA ASP A 75 -10.17 -6.47 -11.51
C ASP A 75 -9.09 -6.06 -12.51
N MET A 76 -8.63 -4.80 -12.44
CA MET A 76 -7.56 -4.31 -13.29
C MET A 76 -6.25 -5.06 -12.99
N ILE A 77 -5.84 -5.19 -11.73
CA ILE A 77 -4.59 -5.89 -11.38
C ILE A 77 -4.60 -7.33 -11.91
N ARG A 78 -5.71 -8.06 -11.76
CA ARG A 78 -5.84 -9.42 -12.30
C ARG A 78 -5.61 -9.46 -13.82
N ASN A 79 -6.12 -8.48 -14.56
CA ASN A 79 -5.98 -8.44 -16.02
C ASN A 79 -4.55 -8.12 -16.48
N PHE A 80 -3.74 -7.45 -15.65
CA PHE A 80 -2.39 -6.97 -16.01
C PHE A 80 -1.28 -7.55 -15.11
N GLU A 81 -1.54 -8.63 -14.39
CA GLU A 81 -0.62 -9.24 -13.42
C GLU A 81 0.76 -9.55 -14.04
N MET A 82 0.79 -10.06 -15.28
CA MET A 82 2.03 -10.38 -15.96
C MET A 82 2.88 -9.12 -16.21
N GLU A 83 2.29 -8.05 -16.73
CA GLU A 83 3.01 -6.79 -16.99
C GLU A 83 3.47 -6.10 -15.70
N ILE A 84 2.74 -6.32 -14.60
CA ILE A 84 3.13 -5.86 -13.27
C ILE A 84 4.36 -6.63 -12.79
N ARG A 85 4.32 -7.98 -12.83
CA ARG A 85 5.42 -8.84 -12.40
C ARG A 85 6.70 -8.56 -13.16
N GLU A 86 6.61 -8.31 -14.47
CA GLU A 86 7.76 -7.97 -15.32
C GLU A 86 8.41 -6.62 -14.97
N ASP A 87 7.68 -5.70 -14.35
CA ASP A 87 8.19 -4.37 -13.94
C ASP A 87 8.74 -4.35 -12.51
N MET A 88 8.55 -5.42 -11.73
CA MET A 88 9.06 -5.49 -10.36
C MET A 88 10.58 -5.45 -10.33
N LYS A 89 11.12 -4.55 -9.49
CA LYS A 89 12.57 -4.31 -9.38
C LYS A 89 13.12 -4.88 -8.08
N LEU A 90 14.33 -5.44 -8.17
CA LEU A 90 15.15 -5.72 -7.00
C LEU A 90 15.81 -4.41 -6.56
N ASN A 91 15.18 -3.74 -5.60
CA ASN A 91 15.73 -2.53 -5.00
C ASN A 91 16.60 -2.89 -3.80
N PRO A 92 17.73 -2.20 -3.56
CA PRO A 92 18.50 -2.38 -2.34
C PRO A 92 17.64 -2.00 -1.12
N VAL A 93 17.76 -2.79 -0.06
CA VAL A 93 17.16 -2.48 1.24
C VAL A 93 18.00 -1.46 2.00
N GLU A 94 17.34 -0.64 2.80
CA GLU A 94 17.95 0.42 3.60
C GLU A 94 17.66 0.18 5.09
N ASP A 95 18.56 0.63 5.97
CA ASP A 95 18.30 0.72 7.42
C ASP A 95 17.47 2.00 7.66
N ILE A 96 16.20 1.82 8.01
CA ILE A 96 15.19 2.86 8.17
C ILE A 96 14.90 3.05 9.65
N GLU A 97 15.10 4.27 10.15
CA GLU A 97 14.53 4.68 11.42
C GLU A 97 13.03 4.88 11.25
N LEU A 98 12.22 3.96 11.79
CA LEU A 98 10.77 4.04 11.72
C LEU A 98 10.23 5.00 12.80
N ASP A 99 9.77 6.17 12.36
CA ASP A 99 9.03 7.12 13.18
C ASP A 99 7.69 7.50 12.51
N LEU A 100 6.84 8.22 13.25
CA LEU A 100 5.56 8.69 12.69
C LEU A 100 5.75 9.62 11.49
N LYS A 101 6.86 10.37 11.43
CA LYS A 101 7.12 11.25 10.29
C LYS A 101 7.32 10.42 9.02
N PHE A 102 8.13 9.37 9.07
CA PHE A 102 8.32 8.43 7.97
C PHE A 102 6.98 7.85 7.52
N VAL A 103 6.16 7.37 8.46
CA VAL A 103 4.86 6.74 8.14
C VAL A 103 3.89 7.76 7.51
N PHE A 104 3.80 8.98 8.06
CA PHE A 104 2.96 10.02 7.48
C PHE A 104 3.45 10.51 6.12
N ASP A 105 4.77 10.65 5.91
CA ASP A 105 5.34 10.99 4.61
C ASP A 105 5.02 9.90 3.58
N TYR A 106 5.17 8.64 3.99
CA TYR A 106 4.87 7.46 3.19
C TYR A 106 3.41 7.42 2.71
N ILE A 107 2.44 7.49 3.63
CA ILE A 107 1.02 7.45 3.28
C ILE A 107 0.57 8.74 2.57
N SER A 108 1.19 9.89 2.84
CA SER A 108 0.88 11.15 2.14
C SER A 108 1.32 11.10 0.68
N ASN A 109 2.47 10.48 0.39
CA ASN A 109 2.91 10.23 -0.98
C ASN A 109 1.93 9.32 -1.71
N SER A 110 1.48 8.22 -1.08
CA SER A 110 0.45 7.33 -1.62
C SER A 110 -0.87 8.08 -1.89
N ASN A 111 -1.36 8.81 -0.90
CA ASN A 111 -2.57 9.64 -0.98
C ASN A 111 -2.56 10.60 -2.19
N SER A 112 -1.41 11.23 -2.47
CA SER A 112 -1.26 12.22 -3.56
C SER A 112 -1.58 11.66 -4.95
N LEU A 113 -1.58 10.34 -5.13
CA LEU A 113 -1.83 9.66 -6.39
C LEU A 113 -3.31 9.36 -6.64
N SER A 114 -4.16 9.44 -5.61
CA SER A 114 -5.59 9.15 -5.70
C SER A 114 -6.33 9.94 -6.80
N PRO A 115 -6.10 11.25 -6.99
CA PRO A 115 -6.74 12.00 -8.06
C PRO A 115 -6.51 11.42 -9.46
N ILE A 116 -5.36 10.77 -9.69
CA ILE A 116 -5.03 10.15 -10.99
C ILE A 116 -5.95 8.95 -11.24
N ILE A 117 -6.20 8.13 -10.23
CA ILE A 117 -7.09 6.95 -10.32
C ILE A 117 -8.52 7.41 -10.62
N PHE A 118 -9.02 8.40 -9.86
CA PHE A 118 -10.38 8.90 -10.08
C PHE A 118 -10.56 9.53 -11.47
N ALA A 119 -9.58 10.34 -11.92
CA ALA A 119 -9.62 10.93 -13.25
C ALA A 119 -9.54 9.87 -14.36
N ALA A 120 -8.75 8.81 -14.15
CA ALA A 120 -8.64 7.70 -15.10
C ALA A 120 -9.94 6.91 -15.22
N ASP A 121 -10.60 6.61 -14.10
CA ASP A 121 -11.90 5.92 -14.08
C ASP A 121 -12.99 6.69 -14.85
N LEU A 122 -13.15 7.98 -14.57
CA LEU A 122 -14.14 8.83 -15.27
C LEU A 122 -13.88 8.86 -16.78
N GLN A 123 -12.61 8.99 -17.18
CA GLN A 123 -12.24 9.00 -18.60
C GLN A 123 -12.44 7.63 -19.26
N ALA A 124 -12.07 6.55 -18.56
CA ALA A 124 -12.25 5.19 -19.04
C ALA A 124 -13.73 4.88 -19.26
N LEU A 125 -14.58 5.17 -18.26
CA LEU A 125 -16.02 4.95 -18.36
C LEU A 125 -16.65 5.79 -19.46
N LYS A 126 -16.27 7.07 -19.60
CA LYS A 126 -16.76 7.94 -20.68
C LYS A 126 -16.46 7.39 -22.08
N ILE A 127 -15.31 6.74 -22.27
CA ILE A 127 -14.85 6.24 -23.58
C ILE A 127 -15.36 4.81 -23.85
N ALA A 128 -15.44 3.99 -22.81
CA ALA A 128 -15.84 2.59 -22.90
C ALA A 128 -17.35 2.39 -22.79
N GLU A 129 -18.07 3.38 -22.25
CA GLU A 129 -19.52 3.42 -21.99
C GLU A 129 -20.03 2.36 -20.98
N ASP A 130 -19.17 1.42 -20.59
CA ASP A 130 -19.44 0.35 -19.62
C ASP A 130 -18.12 -0.17 -19.00
N TYR A 131 -18.18 -0.94 -17.92
CA TYR A 131 -17.04 -1.57 -17.24
C TYR A 131 -16.58 -2.88 -17.93
N ASN A 132 -16.31 -2.78 -19.23
CA ASN A 132 -15.87 -3.89 -20.07
C ASN A 132 -14.32 -3.92 -20.24
N GLU A 133 -13.81 -4.83 -21.08
CA GLU A 133 -12.37 -4.94 -21.35
C GLU A 133 -11.74 -3.62 -21.84
N LYS A 134 -12.47 -2.84 -22.65
CA LYS A 134 -12.01 -1.53 -23.13
C LYS A 134 -11.84 -0.54 -21.97
N TYR A 135 -12.74 -0.56 -20.99
CA TYR A 135 -12.60 0.24 -19.77
C TYR A 135 -11.30 -0.11 -19.02
N TYR A 136 -11.05 -1.40 -18.75
CA TYR A 136 -9.87 -1.83 -17.99
C TYR A 136 -8.55 -1.56 -18.75
N ASN A 137 -8.55 -1.68 -20.08
CA ASN A 137 -7.40 -1.30 -20.91
C ASN A 137 -7.09 0.20 -20.81
N ILE A 138 -8.11 1.07 -20.79
CA ILE A 138 -7.92 2.52 -20.65
C ILE A 138 -7.50 2.89 -19.23
N LEU A 139 -8.14 2.28 -18.22
CA LEU A 139 -7.78 2.47 -16.82
C LEU A 139 -6.31 2.12 -16.61
N TRP A 140 -5.90 0.92 -17.03
CA TRP A 140 -4.50 0.48 -16.97
C TRP A 140 -3.56 1.42 -17.73
N PHE A 141 -3.88 1.78 -18.97
CA PHE A 141 -3.04 2.69 -19.75
C PHE A 141 -2.77 4.01 -19.01
N LYS A 142 -3.75 4.51 -18.27
CA LYS A 142 -3.65 5.77 -17.52
C LYS A 142 -3.00 5.62 -16.15
N THR A 143 -3.11 4.46 -15.50
CA THR A 143 -2.63 4.27 -14.13
C THR A 143 -1.40 3.38 -14.00
N LYS A 144 -0.98 2.67 -15.05
CA LYS A 144 0.10 1.66 -14.96
C LYS A 144 1.38 2.17 -14.32
N TYR A 145 1.77 3.41 -14.60
CA TYR A 145 2.98 3.99 -14.04
C TYR A 145 2.87 4.18 -12.52
N ILE A 146 1.75 4.71 -12.02
CA ILE A 146 1.55 4.89 -10.59
C ILE A 146 1.32 3.56 -9.87
N THR A 147 0.64 2.60 -10.52
CA THR A 147 0.44 1.25 -9.99
C THR A 147 1.78 0.55 -9.81
N LYS A 148 2.61 0.52 -10.85
CA LYS A 148 3.95 -0.09 -10.83
C LYS A 148 4.88 0.61 -9.83
N LEU A 149 4.81 1.94 -9.75
CA LEU A 149 5.55 2.72 -8.75
C LEU A 149 5.15 2.30 -7.32
N GLN A 150 3.86 2.31 -6.99
CA GLN A 150 3.40 1.99 -5.63
C GLN A 150 3.71 0.55 -5.21
N LEU A 151 3.63 -0.42 -6.13
CA LEU A 151 4.01 -1.80 -5.86
C LEU A 151 5.52 -1.94 -5.58
N ASN A 152 6.36 -1.26 -6.36
CA ASN A 152 7.79 -1.22 -6.10
C ASN A 152 8.14 -0.50 -4.78
N VAL A 153 7.43 0.59 -4.45
CA VAL A 153 7.58 1.29 -3.17
C VAL A 153 7.17 0.39 -2.02
N ALA A 154 6.02 -0.28 -2.09
CA ALA A 154 5.55 -1.20 -1.06
C ALA A 154 6.59 -2.29 -0.79
N SER A 155 7.06 -2.94 -1.86
CA SER A 155 8.06 -4.00 -1.78
C SER A 155 9.38 -3.53 -1.16
N LYS A 156 9.89 -2.37 -1.58
CA LYS A 156 11.14 -1.81 -1.03
C LYS A 156 10.99 -1.42 0.44
N VAL A 157 9.90 -0.73 0.80
CA VAL A 157 9.64 -0.29 2.17
C VAL A 157 9.51 -1.49 3.10
N LEU A 158 8.69 -2.48 2.74
CA LEU A 158 8.53 -3.70 3.52
C LEU A 158 9.86 -4.41 3.76
N ALA A 159 10.64 -4.65 2.69
CA ALA A 159 11.92 -5.33 2.79
C ALA A 159 12.92 -4.54 3.67
N SER A 160 12.92 -3.22 3.56
CA SER A 160 13.77 -2.33 4.37
C SER A 160 13.35 -2.33 5.84
N LEU A 161 12.05 -2.33 6.14
CA LEU A 161 11.56 -2.39 7.52
C LEU A 161 11.82 -3.76 8.18
N ILE A 162 11.67 -4.88 7.45
CA ILE A 162 12.06 -6.20 7.99
C ILE A 162 13.56 -6.22 8.32
N TYR A 163 14.39 -5.67 7.43
CA TYR A 163 15.83 -5.57 7.64
C TYR A 163 16.19 -4.67 8.84
N SER A 164 15.54 -3.52 8.95
CA SER A 164 15.73 -2.56 10.06
C SER A 164 15.32 -3.19 11.38
N ALA A 165 14.18 -3.90 11.42
CA ALA A 165 13.71 -4.59 12.62
C ALA A 165 14.72 -5.65 13.10
N TRP A 166 15.35 -6.36 12.16
CA TRP A 166 16.42 -7.32 12.48
C TRP A 166 17.68 -6.64 13.02
N ILE A 167 18.10 -5.50 12.45
CA ILE A 167 19.22 -4.70 12.98
C ILE A 167 18.91 -4.23 14.40
N ASP A 168 17.73 -3.64 14.62
CA ASP A 168 17.33 -3.08 15.91
C ASP A 168 17.24 -4.14 17.00
N ALA A 169 16.76 -5.34 16.64
CA ALA A 169 16.78 -6.49 17.55
C ALA A 169 18.20 -6.88 18.00
N GLY A 170 19.21 -6.62 17.16
CA GLY A 170 20.63 -6.82 17.49
C GLY A 170 21.24 -5.74 18.38
N LYS A 171 20.72 -4.50 18.32
CA LYS A 171 21.12 -3.38 19.20
C LYS A 171 20.60 -3.55 20.63
N ASN A 172 19.52 -4.31 20.80
CA ASN A 172 18.85 -4.56 22.09
C ASN A 172 19.39 -5.78 22.87
N LYS A 173 20.56 -6.33 22.47
CA LYS A 173 21.28 -7.40 23.17
C LYS A 173 22.39 -6.83 24.05
#